data_AF-A0A4R2T660-F1
#
_entry.id   AF-A0A4R2T660-F1
#
_cell.length_a   1.000
_cell.length_b   1.000
_cell.length_c   1.000
_cell.angle_alpha   90.00
_cell.angle_beta   90.00
_cell.angle_gamma   90.00
#
_symmetry.space_group_name_H-M   'P 1'
#
loop_
_entity.id
_entity.type
_entity.pdbx_description
1 polymer ?
#
loop_
_entity_poly.entity_id
_entity_poly.type
_entity_poly.pdbx_seq_one_letter_code
_entity_poly.pdbx_strand_id
1 'polypeptide(L)'
;MLTIKPIKTEQDYKQALKEIEPLFDIEDELTAEQADFFEVMLALIENYESKHYPIDPPDPIEAIKFRMEQEGLQVKDMENIIGKPN
;
A
#
# COMPACT_ATOMS: atom_id res chain seq x y z
N MET A 1 -14.01 14.28 22.27
CA MET A 1 -14.74 13.21 21.57
C MET A 1 -14.08 13.04 20.21
N LEU A 2 -13.50 11.87 19.98
CA LEU A 2 -12.99 11.47 18.68
C LEU A 2 -14.20 11.29 17.74
N THR A 3 -14.20 12.01 16.61
CA THR A 3 -15.35 12.01 15.69
C THR A 3 -14.98 11.26 14.42
N ILE A 4 -15.69 10.17 14.15
CA ILE A 4 -15.48 9.36 12.95
C ILE A 4 -16.46 9.81 11.87
N LYS A 5 -15.95 10.05 10.66
CA LYS A 5 -16.75 10.37 9.49
C LYS A 5 -16.28 9.55 8.28
N PRO A 6 -17.18 9.22 7.33
CA PRO A 6 -16.77 8.55 6.10
C PRO A 6 -15.80 9.40 5.28
N ILE A 7 -14.78 8.77 4.71
CA ILE A 7 -13.83 9.41 3.78
C ILE A 7 -14.44 9.35 2.37
N LYS A 8 -14.85 10.50 1.83
CA LYS A 8 -15.51 10.59 0.52
C LYS A 8 -14.71 11.39 -0.51
N THR A 9 -13.81 12.24 -0.04
CA THR A 9 -13.04 13.15 -0.88
C THR A 9 -11.56 13.03 -0.55
N GLU A 10 -10.70 13.47 -1.47
CA GLU A 10 -9.26 13.50 -1.22
C GLU A 10 -8.88 14.41 -0.03
N GLN A 11 -9.68 15.46 0.21
CA GLN A 11 -9.51 16.31 1.38
C GLN A 11 -9.81 15.55 2.68
N ASP A 12 -10.88 14.75 2.72
CA ASP A 12 -11.17 13.90 3.87
C ASP A 12 -10.06 12.88 4.11
N TYR A 13 -9.51 12.31 3.03
CA TYR A 13 -8.43 11.33 3.09
C TYR A 13 -7.15 11.94 3.67
N LYS A 14 -6.72 13.10 3.15
CA LYS A 14 -5.54 13.83 3.67
C LYS A 14 -5.71 14.24 5.12
N GLN A 15 -6.92 14.64 5.50
CA GLN A 15 -7.23 14.99 6.88
C GLN A 15 -7.17 13.77 7.80
N ALA A 16 -7.72 12.63 7.37
CA ALA A 16 -7.67 11.38 8.12
C ALA A 16 -6.23 10.92 8.34
N LEU A 17 -5.38 10.96 7.31
CA LEU A 17 -3.94 10.65 7.43
C LEU A 17 -3.26 11.54 8.48
N LYS A 18 -3.51 12.85 8.43
CA LYS A 18 -2.93 13.81 9.38
C LYS A 18 -3.42 13.59 10.82
N GLU A 19 -4.65 13.11 10.99
CA GLU A 19 -5.23 12.81 12.31
C GLU A 19 -4.59 11.57 12.94
N ILE A 20 -4.24 10.57 12.14
CA ILE A 20 -3.65 9.32 12.64
C ILE A 20 -2.12 9.32 12.66
N GLU A 21 -1.47 10.19 11.90
CA GLU A 21 0.00 10.29 11.81
C GLU A 21 0.69 10.30 13.18
N PRO A 22 0.27 11.12 14.17
CA PRO A 22 0.91 11.13 15.48
C PRO A 22 0.67 9.85 16.30
N LEU A 23 -0.38 9.08 16.00
CA LEU A 23 -0.75 7.88 16.76
C LEU A 23 0.20 6.72 16.49
N PHE A 24 0.87 6.70 15.33
CA PHE A 24 1.90 5.71 15.00
C PHE A 24 3.12 5.81 15.92
N ASP A 25 3.46 7.02 16.37
CA ASP A 25 4.64 7.24 17.23
C ASP A 25 4.39 6.86 18.70
N ILE A 26 3.13 6.68 19.09
CA ILE A 26 2.71 6.46 20.49
C ILE A 26 1.79 5.25 20.62
N GLU A 27 1.88 4.27 19.72
CA GLU A 27 0.95 3.14 19.63
C GLU A 27 0.82 2.37 20.96
N ASP A 28 1.93 2.16 21.67
CA ASP A 28 1.98 1.50 22.98
C ASP A 28 1.38 2.33 24.13
N GLU A 29 1.19 3.63 23.93
CA GLU A 29 0.69 4.60 24.92
C GLU A 29 -0.77 5.01 24.67
N LEU A 30 -1.41 4.47 23.62
CA LEU A 30 -2.79 4.80 23.29
C LEU A 30 -3.74 4.34 24.41
N THR A 31 -4.67 5.24 24.77
CA THR A 31 -5.85 4.83 25.54
C THR A 31 -6.73 3.92 24.69
N ALA A 32 -7.59 3.12 25.33
CA ALA A 32 -8.52 2.24 24.61
C ALA A 32 -9.38 3.01 23.58
N GLU A 33 -9.87 4.21 23.92
CA GLU A 33 -10.66 5.04 23.00
C GLU A 33 -9.84 5.50 21.78
N GLN A 34 -8.56 5.81 21.97
CA GLN A 34 -7.67 6.21 20.87
C GLN A 34 -7.29 5.02 19.99
N ALA A 35 -7.06 3.84 20.58
CA ALA A 35 -6.79 2.61 19.84
C ALA A 35 -8.00 2.23 18.96
N ASP A 36 -9.21 2.22 19.53
CA ASP A 36 -10.45 1.95 18.79
C ASP A 36 -10.64 2.96 17.63
N PHE A 37 -10.37 4.24 17.88
CA PHE A 37 -10.43 5.27 16.83
C PHE A 37 -9.38 5.04 15.73
N PHE A 38 -8.14 4.71 16.11
CA PHE A 38 -7.03 4.48 15.19
C PHE A 38 -7.34 3.29 14.27
N GLU A 39 -7.80 2.17 14.81
CA GLU A 39 -8.18 0.99 14.05
C GLU A 39 -9.29 1.29 13.04
N VAL A 40 -10.36 1.98 13.48
CA VAL A 40 -11.47 2.32 12.57
C VAL A 40 -11.03 3.30 11.49
N MET A 41 -10.17 4.28 11.82
CA MET A 41 -9.69 5.25 10.84
C MET A 41 -8.78 4.59 9.80
N LEU A 42 -7.91 3.67 10.20
CA LEU A 42 -7.11 2.85 9.28
C LEU A 42 -7.99 2.08 8.30
N ALA A 43 -9.04 1.41 8.78
CA ALA A 43 -9.96 0.67 7.92
C ALA A 43 -10.69 1.59 6.91
N LEU A 44 -11.01 2.82 7.30
CA LEU A 44 -11.62 3.80 6.38
C LEU A 44 -10.62 4.30 5.33
N ILE A 45 -9.37 4.53 5.72
CA ILE A 45 -8.27 4.94 4.84
C ILE A 45 -8.01 3.85 3.81
N GLU A 46 -7.82 2.60 4.23
CA GLU A 46 -7.59 1.45 3.34
C GLU A 46 -8.73 1.28 2.32
N ASN A 47 -9.97 1.40 2.76
CA ASN A 47 -11.14 1.33 1.88
C ASN A 47 -11.17 2.50 0.86
N TYR A 48 -10.71 3.68 1.24
CA TYR A 48 -10.56 4.80 0.29
C TYR A 48 -9.43 4.52 -0.71
N GLU A 49 -8.26 4.07 -0.23
CA GLU A 49 -7.08 3.80 -1.04
C GLU A 49 -7.33 2.69 -2.06
N SER A 50 -7.95 1.58 -1.66
CA SER A 50 -8.29 0.48 -2.58
C SER A 50 -9.13 0.90 -3.80
N LYS A 51 -9.90 1.99 -3.67
CA LYS A 51 -10.75 2.54 -4.74
C LYS A 51 -10.06 3.62 -5.59
N HIS A 52 -9.13 4.37 -5.01
CA HIS A 52 -8.54 5.56 -5.63
C HIS A 52 -7.07 5.40 -6.02
N TYR A 53 -6.36 4.50 -5.34
CA TYR A 53 -4.95 4.18 -5.55
C TYR A 53 -4.77 2.66 -5.70
N PRO A 54 -5.39 2.03 -6.72
CA PRO A 54 -5.16 0.62 -6.98
C PRO A 54 -3.68 0.37 -7.26
N ILE A 55 -3.12 -0.67 -6.66
CA ILE A 55 -1.78 -1.14 -6.98
C ILE A 55 -1.88 -1.91 -8.28
N ASP A 56 -1.58 -1.24 -9.39
CA ASP A 56 -1.45 -1.91 -10.68
C ASP A 56 -0.29 -2.92 -10.60
N PRO A 57 -0.45 -4.12 -11.18
CA PRO A 57 0.67 -5.04 -11.29
C PRO A 57 1.80 -4.36 -12.07
N PRO A 58 3.08 -4.63 -11.73
CA PRO A 58 4.19 -4.15 -12.53
C PRO A 58 3.99 -4.61 -13.99
N ASP A 59 4.42 -3.78 -14.95
CA ASP A 59 4.42 -4.18 -16.35
C ASP A 59 5.07 -5.57 -16.49
N PRO A 60 4.44 -6.54 -17.17
CA PRO A 60 4.93 -7.92 -17.18
C PRO A 60 6.38 -8.04 -17.66
N ILE A 61 6.83 -7.17 -18.58
CA ILE A 61 8.20 -7.17 -19.07
C ILE A 61 9.14 -6.65 -17.98
N GLU A 62 8.79 -5.57 -17.30
CA GLU A 62 9.57 -5.02 -16.19
C GLU A 62 9.61 -5.98 -15.00
N ALA A 63 8.54 -6.71 -14.72
CA ALA A 63 8.51 -7.75 -13.69
C ALA A 63 9.47 -8.91 -14.00
N ILE A 64 9.54 -9.35 -15.26
CA ILE A 64 10.50 -10.37 -15.72
C ILE A 64 11.93 -9.85 -15.58
N LYS A 65 12.22 -8.64 -16.05
CA LYS A 65 13.55 -8.03 -15.92
C LYS A 65 13.98 -7.89 -14.47
N PHE A 66 13.08 -7.44 -13.59
CA PHE A 66 13.34 -7.31 -12.16
C PHE A 66 13.70 -8.67 -11.54
N ARG A 67 12.97 -9.74 -11.87
CA ARG A 67 13.31 -11.10 -11.45
C ARG A 67 14.66 -11.57 -11.99
N MET A 68 14.94 -11.30 -13.26
CA MET A 68 16.24 -11.61 -13.85
C MET A 68 17.39 -10.90 -13.12
N GLU A 69 17.22 -9.63 -12.77
CA GLU A 69 18.22 -8.86 -12.01
C GLU A 69 18.43 -9.42 -10.60
N GLN A 70 17.35 -9.71 -9.86
CA GLN A 70 17.42 -10.28 -8.52
C GLN A 70 18.14 -11.64 -8.47
N GLU A 71 17.95 -12.46 -9.50
CA GLU A 71 18.53 -13.80 -9.59
C GLU A 71 19.85 -13.85 -10.39
N GLY A 72 20.31 -12.70 -10.91
CA GLY A 72 21.52 -12.61 -11.72
C GLY A 72 21.44 -13.34 -13.07
N LEU A 73 20.23 -13.52 -13.60
CA LEU A 73 19.94 -14.25 -14.84
C LEU A 73 20.20 -13.37 -16.07
N GLN A 74 20.83 -13.94 -17.08
CA GLN A 74 20.98 -13.32 -18.39
C GLN A 74 19.92 -13.83 -19.37
N VAL A 75 19.71 -13.13 -20.49
CA VAL A 75 18.74 -13.52 -21.53
C VAL A 75 18.98 -14.96 -22.04
N LYS A 76 20.24 -15.37 -22.16
CA LYS A 76 20.62 -16.75 -22.54
C LYS A 76 20.11 -17.81 -21.57
N ASP A 77 19.99 -17.47 -20.29
CA ASP A 77 19.56 -18.40 -19.23
C ASP A 77 18.03 -18.60 -19.27
N MET A 78 17.33 -17.72 -19.99
CA MET A 78 15.88 -17.77 -20.21
C MET A 78 15.46 -18.66 -21.39
N GLU A 79 16.41 -19.18 -22.18
CA GLU A 79 16.11 -19.97 -23.39
C GLU A 79 15.25 -21.21 -23.11
N ASN A 80 15.51 -21.91 -22.01
CA ASN A 80 14.77 -23.11 -21.60
C ASN A 80 13.45 -22.79 -20.87
N ILE A 81 13.18 -21.52 -20.58
CA ILE A 81 12.00 -21.07 -19.82
C ILE A 81 10.98 -20.43 -20.76
N ILE A 82 11.42 -19.49 -21.61
CA ILE A 82 10.53 -18.68 -22.48
C ILE A 82 10.90 -18.77 -23.97
N GLY A 83 11.94 -19.52 -24.34
CA GLY A 83 12.34 -19.76 -25.72
C GLY A 83 13.50 -18.88 -26.19
N LYS A 84 13.89 -19.06 -27.46
CA LYS A 84 15.06 -18.38 -28.03
C LYS A 84 14.79 -16.87 -28.19
N PRO A 85 15.81 -16.02 -27.94
CA PRO A 85 15.71 -14.61 -28.30
C PRO A 85 15.51 -14.45 -29.81
N ASN A 86 14.74 -13.42 -30.19
CA ASN A 86 14.42 -13.08 -31.59
C ASN A 86 15.66 -12.61 -32.38
#